data_AF-A0A932CA99-F1
#
_entry.id   AF-A0A932CA99-F1
#
_cell.length_a   1.000
_cell.length_b   1.000
_cell.length_c   1.000
_cell.angle_alpha   90.00
_cell.angle_beta   90.00
_cell.angle_gamma   90.00
#
_symmetry.space_group_name_H-M   'P 1'
#
loop_
_entity.id
_entity.type
_entity.pdbx_description
1 polymer ?
#
loop_
_entity_poly.entity_id
_entity_poly.type
_entity_poly.pdbx_seq_one_letter_code
_entity_poly.pdbx_strand_id
1 'polypeptide(L)' 'MRTTVDIPDGTYRKLKSKAVQQGCSVKALILRGVEKELALGRGGRRVRLPIVRSKAPGTLRITNEQIYEIIPFP' A
#
# COMPACT_ATOMS: atom_id res chain seq x y z
N MET A 1 -25.72 -4.64 18.61
CA MET A 1 -25.77 -3.74 19.79
C MET A 1 -25.62 -2.29 19.34
N ARG A 2 -26.25 -1.33 20.03
CA ARG A 2 -26.06 0.11 19.77
C ARG A 2 -25.10 0.65 20.84
N THR A 3 -24.03 1.30 20.42
CA THR A 3 -23.02 1.88 21.30
C THR A 3 -22.89 3.36 21.00
N THR A 4 -22.82 4.18 22.05
CA THR A 4 -22.52 5.62 21.94
C THR A 4 -21.06 5.82 22.31
N VAL A 5 -20.34 6.60 21.51
CA VAL A 5 -18.92 6.93 21.73
C VAL A 5 -18.73 8.43 21.58
N ASP A 6 -17.99 9.01 22.50
CA ASP A 6 -17.66 10.44 22.45
C ASP A 6 -16.46 10.66 21.51
N ILE A 7 -16.64 11.50 20.50
CA ILE A 7 -15.61 11.84 19.52
C ILE A 7 -15.46 13.36 19.53
N PRO A 8 -14.28 13.90 19.84
CA PRO A 8 -14.05 15.35 19.79
C PRO A 8 -14.36 15.92 18.40
N ASP A 9 -14.91 17.14 18.37
CA ASP A 9 -15.39 17.79 17.12
C ASP A 9 -14.34 17.80 16.00
N GLY A 10 -13.09 18.12 16.33
CA GLY A 10 -11.99 18.16 15.36
C GLY A 10 -11.75 16.79 14.71
N THR A 11 -11.87 15.71 15.48
CA THR A 11 -11.74 14.33 15.00
C THR A 11 -12.93 13.94 14.15
N TYR A 12 -14.15 14.29 14.58
CA TYR A 12 -15.37 13.99 13.82
C TYR A 12 -15.38 14.69 12.45
N ARG A 13 -14.92 15.94 12.37
CA ARG A 13 -14.80 16.67 11.08
C ARG A 13 -13.89 15.95 10.10
N LYS A 14 -12.69 15.55 10.55
CA LYS A 14 -11.73 14.79 9.72
C LYS A 14 -12.34 13.47 9.25
N LEU A 15 -13.05 12.78 10.14
CA LEU A 15 -13.71 11.51 9.83
C LEU A 15 -14.81 11.69 8.78
N LYS A 16 -15.65 12.73 8.90
CA LYS A 16 -16.67 13.09 7.91
C LYS A 16 -16.07 13.39 6.54
N SER A 17 -15.02 14.21 6.48
CA SER A 17 -14.32 14.51 5.22
C SER A 17 -13.78 13.25 4.55
N LYS A 18 -13.17 12.34 5.34
CA LYS A 18 -12.65 11.07 4.84
C LYS A 18 -13.75 10.12 4.34
N ALA A 19 -14.90 10.11 5.02
CA ALA A 19 -16.05 9.30 4.60
C ALA A 19 -16.60 9.77 3.24
N VAL A 20 -16.71 11.10 3.04
CA VAL A 20 -17.11 11.69 1.75
C VAL A 20 -16.11 11.34 0.65
N GLN A 21 -14.80 11.50 0.90
CA GLN A 21 -13.75 11.15 -0.06
C GLN A 21 -13.79 9.68 -0.47
N GLN A 22 -14.19 8.78 0.44
CA GLN A 22 -14.28 7.34 0.18
C GLN A 22 -15.66 6.89 -0.31
N GLY A 23 -16.62 7.82 -0.47
CA GLY A 23 -18.00 7.51 -0.86
C GLY A 23 -18.74 6.61 0.12
N CYS A 24 -18.39 6.66 1.42
CA CYS A 24 -18.97 5.80 2.44
C CYS A 24 -19.57 6.59 3.60
N SER A 25 -20.35 5.93 4.45
CA SER A 25 -20.89 6.56 5.66
C SER A 25 -19.84 6.63 6.76
N VAL A 26 -19.96 7.64 7.63
CA VAL A 26 -19.14 7.78 8.85
C VAL A 26 -19.20 6.50 9.70
N LYS A 27 -20.38 5.91 9.87
CA LYS A 27 -20.57 4.66 10.61
C LYS A 27 -19.78 3.49 10.00
N ALA A 28 -19.83 3.35 8.67
CA ALA A 28 -19.09 2.29 7.97
C ALA A 28 -17.57 2.49 8.11
N LEU A 29 -17.10 3.74 8.05
CA LEU A 29 -15.69 4.06 8.25
C LEU A 29 -15.22 3.74 9.68
N ILE A 30 -16.04 4.06 10.69
CA ILE A 30 -15.75 3.73 12.10
C ILE A 30 -15.69 2.21 12.28
N LEU A 31 -16.68 1.48 11.77
CA LEU A 31 -16.73 0.01 11.89
C LEU A 31 -15.49 -0.64 11.26
N ARG A 32 -15.14 -0.24 10.04
CA ARG A 32 -13.93 -0.71 9.35
C ARG A 32 -12.65 -0.39 10.14
N GLY A 33 -12.62 0.79 10.79
CA GLY A 33 -11.52 1.17 11.67
C GLY A 33 -11.37 0.21 12.84
N VAL A 34 -12.48 -0.06 13.54
CA VAL A 34 -12.52 -0.99 14.68
C VAL A 34 -12.12 -2.40 14.26
N GLU A 35 -12.67 -2.92 13.16
CA GLU A 35 -12.31 -4.23 12.62
C GLU A 35 -10.81 -4.33 12.30
N LYS A 36 -10.22 -3.25 11.76
CA LYS A 36 -8.80 -3.20 11.44
C LYS A 36 -7.91 -3.20 12.69
N GLU A 37 -8.32 -2.49 13.75
CA GLU A 37 -7.59 -2.48 15.03
C GLU A 37 -7.69 -3.83 15.75
N LEU A 38 -8.86 -4.49 15.68
CA LEU A 38 -9.07 -5.82 16.27
C LEU A 38 -8.42 -6.95 15.47
N ALA A 39 -8.17 -6.74 14.18
CA ALA A 39 -7.42 -7.67 13.35
C ALA A 39 -5.95 -7.69 13.79
N LEU A 40 -5.62 -8.57 14.74
CA LEU A 40 -4.25 -8.86 15.17
C LEU A 40 -3.31 -9.00 13.96
N GLY A 41 -2.44 -8.00 13.82
CA GLY A 41 -1.27 -7.91 12.95
C GLY A 41 -1.25 -8.82 11.73
N ARG A 42 -1.87 -8.41 10.62
CA ARG A 42 -1.31 -8.74 9.30
C ARG A 42 -0.06 -7.90 9.10
N GLY A 43 1.00 -8.19 9.86
CA GLY A 43 2.33 -7.66 9.60
C GLY A 43 2.62 -7.83 8.12
N GLY A 44 3.00 -6.72 7.46
CA GLY A 44 3.17 -6.68 6.01
C GLY A 44 3.92 -7.93 5.53
N ARG A 45 3.29 -8.71 4.64
CA ARG A 45 3.87 -9.95 4.15
C ARG A 45 5.24 -9.62 3.59
N ARG A 46 6.29 -10.26 4.12
CA ARG A 46 7.68 -9.97 3.76
C ARG A 46 7.83 -10.13 2.25
N VAL A 47 7.95 -9.01 1.53
CA VAL A 47 8.06 -9.00 0.07
C VAL A 47 9.47 -9.45 -0.28
N ARG A 48 9.59 -10.54 -1.06
CA ARG A 48 10.84 -10.93 -1.70
C ARG A 48 10.91 -10.26 -3.07
N LEU A 49 11.94 -9.45 -3.27
CA LEU A 49 12.22 -8.79 -4.55
C LEU A 49 12.79 -9.81 -5.56
N PRO A 50 12.61 -9.58 -6.88
CA PRO A 50 11.92 -8.44 -7.51
C PRO A 50 10.39 -8.60 -7.54
N ILE A 51 9.66 -7.48 -7.44
CA ILE A 51 8.18 -7.46 -7.46
C ILE A 51 7.65 -7.93 -8.82
N VAL A 52 8.30 -7.52 -9.90
CA VAL A 52 8.03 -7.99 -11.27
C VAL A 52 9.09 -9.02 -11.63
N ARG A 53 8.66 -10.24 -11.95
CA ARG A 53 9.58 -11.33 -12.32
C ARG A 53 10.00 -11.17 -13.78
N SER A 54 11.30 -11.26 -14.06
CA SER A 54 11.81 -11.40 -15.42
C SER A 54 11.47 -12.79 -15.96
N LYS A 55 11.13 -12.88 -17.26
CA LYS A 55 11.01 -14.17 -17.97
C LYS A 55 12.38 -14.81 -18.24
N ALA A 56 13.44 -14.00 -18.27
CA ALA A 56 14.83 -14.42 -18.42
C ALA A 56 15.64 -13.86 -17.24
N PRO A 57 15.59 -14.50 -16.05
CA PRO A 57 16.39 -14.08 -14.90
C PRO A 57 17.87 -14.46 -15.10
N GLY A 58 18.78 -13.58 -14.67
CA GLY A 58 20.22 -13.77 -14.80
C GLY A 58 20.96 -12.45 -14.61
N THR A 59 22.24 -12.51 -14.24
CA THR A 59 23.11 -11.33 -14.20
C THR A 59 23.98 -11.34 -15.45
N LEU A 60 24.02 -10.23 -16.18
CA LEU A 60 24.95 -10.07 -17.30
C LEU A 60 26.35 -9.89 -16.75
N ARG A 61 27.27 -10.80 -17.10
CA ARG A 61 28.70 -10.67 -16.78
C ARG A 61 29.42 -10.14 -18.01
N ILE A 62 29.26 -8.85 -18.27
CA ILE A 62 29.89 -8.16 -19.40
C ILE A 62 30.85 -7.09 -18.87
N THR A 63 32.00 -6.93 -19.52
CA THR A 63 32.95 -5.85 -19.23
C THR A 63 32.58 -4.59 -20.00
N ASN A 64 33.16 -3.45 -19.63
CA ASN A 64 32.85 -2.18 -20.29
C ASN A 64 33.17 -2.22 -21.79
N GLU A 65 34.24 -2.89 -22.18
CA GLU A 65 34.65 -3.04 -23.58
C GLU A 65 33.60 -3.80 -24.39
N GLN A 66 33.03 -4.86 -23.81
CA GLN A 66 32.00 -5.70 -24.45
C GLN A 66 30.66 -4.98 -24.63
N ILE A 67 30.37 -3.95 -23.83
CA ILE A 67 29.14 -3.16 -23.98
C ILE A 67 29.15 -2.46 -25.33
N TYR A 68 30.27 -1.86 -25.74
CA TYR A 68 30.39 -1.12 -26.99
C TYR A 68 30.24 -1.99 -28.25
N GLU A 69 30.40 -3.31 -28.13
CA GLU A 69 30.16 -4.26 -29.22
C GLU A 69 28.67 -4.62 -29.39
N ILE A 70 27.90 -4.51 -28.30
CA ILE A 70 26.49 -4.95 -28.24
C ILE A 70 25.52 -3.82 -28.58
N ILE A 71 25.87 -2.57 -28.29
CA ILE A 71 25.04 -1.41 -28.61
C ILE A 71 25.65 -0.61 -29.78
N PRO A 72 24.93 -0.44 -30.91
CA PRO A 72 25.37 0.47 -31.96
C PRO A 72 25.21 1.90 -31.46
N PHE A 73 26.31 2.55 -31.09
CA PHE A 73 26.32 3.99 -30.89
C PHE A 73 26.37 4.70 -32.25
N PRO A 74 25.61 5.78 -32.45
CA PRO A 74 25.83 6.71 -33.57
C PRO A 74 27.13 7.50 -33.39
#